data_AF-A0A1M7B6Y8-F1
#
_entry.id   AF-A0A1M7B6Y8-F1
#
_cell.length_a   1.000
_cell.length_b   1.000
_cell.length_c   1.000
_cell.angle_alpha   90.00
_cell.angle_beta   90.00
_cell.angle_gamma   90.00
#
_symmetry.space_group_name_H-M   'P 1'
#
loop_
_entity.id
_entity.type
_entity.pdbx_description
1 polymer ?
#
loop_
_entity_poly.entity_id
_entity_poly.type
_entity_poly.pdbx_seq_one_letter_code
_entity_poly.pdbx_strand_id
1 'polypeptide(L)' 'MQERHFTVEMLNEFLAGDFLDLSSETEKDVVLLINEINGKFWTLVVNKQTDNLITVRRSHKKEIEDYDCGRH' A
#
# COMPACT_ATOMS: atom_id res chain seq x y z
N MET A 1 4.21 10.37 22.22
CA MET A 1 4.48 9.41 21.13
C MET A 1 4.28 10.18 19.84
N GLN A 2 5.32 10.40 19.02
CA GLN A 2 5.11 11.02 17.70
C GLN A 2 4.39 10.00 16.81
N GLU A 3 3.20 10.36 16.36
CA GLU A 3 2.51 9.64 15.29
C GLU A 3 3.45 9.63 14.08
N ARG A 4 4.03 8.47 13.75
CA ARG A 4 4.90 8.34 12.58
C ARG A 4 4.02 8.55 11.33
N HIS A 5 4.02 9.77 10.81
CA HIS A 5 3.44 10.08 9.51
C HIS A 5 4.24 9.39 8.41
N PHE A 6 3.56 9.05 7.32
CA PHE A 6 4.22 8.50 6.14
C PHE A 6 5.06 9.59 5.47
N THR A 7 6.37 9.36 5.35
CA THR A 7 7.30 10.33 4.75
C THR A 7 7.61 9.98 3.28
N VAL A 8 8.18 10.92 2.54
CA VAL A 8 8.61 10.69 1.16
C VAL A 8 9.75 9.65 1.08
N GLU A 9 10.61 9.58 2.10
CA GLU A 9 11.63 8.54 2.19
C GLU A 9 11.02 7.14 2.29
N MET A 10 9.96 7.01 3.11
CA MET A 10 9.19 5.76 3.21
C MET A 10 8.48 5.41 1.90
N LEU A 11 8.08 6.40 1.10
CA LEU A 11 7.53 6.16 -0.24
C LEU A 11 8.58 5.54 -1.17
N ASN A 12 9.81 6.05 -1.16
CA ASN A 12 10.89 5.46 -1.95
C ASN A 12 11.19 4.03 -1.51
N GLU A 13 11.24 3.75 -0.20
CA GLU A 13 11.41 2.39 0.31
C GLU A 13 10.25 1.48 -0.11
N PHE A 14 9.02 1.99 -0.04
CA PHE A 14 7.81 1.28 -0.45
C PHE A 14 7.86 0.85 -1.91
N LEU A 15 8.24 1.76 -2.81
CA LEU A 15 8.31 1.52 -4.25
C LEU A 15 9.52 0.68 -4.65
N ALA A 16 10.58 0.66 -3.84
CA ALA A 16 11.77 -0.15 -4.08
C ALA A 16 11.64 -1.60 -3.60
N GLY A 17 10.72 -1.89 -2.68
CA GLY A 17 10.46 -3.23 -2.15
C GLY A 17 9.32 -3.98 -2.85
N ASP A 18 9.09 -5.22 -2.44
CA ASP A 18 7.95 -6.02 -2.89
C ASP A 18 6.64 -5.52 -2.27
N PHE A 19 5.78 -4.95 -3.10
CA PHE A 19 4.41 -4.59 -2.75
C PHE A 19 3.43 -5.58 -3.37
N LEU A 20 2.33 -5.86 -2.66
CA LEU A 20 1.21 -6.59 -3.24
C LEU A 20 0.26 -5.61 -3.91
N ASP A 21 -0.07 -5.89 -5.16
CA ASP A 21 -1.16 -5.25 -5.88
C ASP A 21 -2.47 -5.98 -5.58
N LEU A 22 -3.36 -5.31 -4.83
CA LEU A 22 -4.73 -5.77 -4.58
C LEU A 22 -5.72 -5.03 -5.48
N SER A 23 -5.40 -4.84 -6.76
CA SER A 23 -6.38 -4.34 -7.71
C SER A 23 -7.56 -5.31 -7.81
N SER A 24 -8.67 -4.96 -7.15
CA SER A 24 -9.91 -5.70 -7.29
C SER A 24 -10.52 -5.36 -8.64
N GLU A 25 -10.94 -6.37 -9.42
CA GLU A 25 -11.63 -6.17 -10.72
C GLU A 25 -12.87 -5.25 -10.62
N THR A 26 -13.42 -5.08 -9.42
CA THR A 26 -14.58 -4.24 -9.11
C THR A 26 -14.28 -2.74 -9.00
N GLU A 27 -13.07 -2.31 -8.65
CA GLU A 27 -12.71 -0.88 -8.55
C GLU A 27 -11.85 -0.50 -9.76
N LYS A 28 -12.53 -0.12 -10.85
CA LYS A 28 -11.91 0.02 -12.18
C LYS A 28 -10.76 1.05 -12.26
N ASP A 29 -10.68 1.99 -11.33
CA ASP A 29 -9.79 3.15 -11.45
C ASP A 29 -8.81 3.30 -10.28
N VAL A 30 -8.86 2.41 -9.29
CA VAL A 30 -8.04 2.48 -8.08
C VAL A 30 -7.31 1.17 -7.84
N VAL A 31 -6.04 1.27 -7.51
CA VAL A 31 -5.19 0.17 -7.09
C VAL A 31 -4.79 0.39 -5.63
N LEU A 32 -4.88 -0.67 -4.84
CA LEU A 32 -4.34 -0.72 -3.49
C LEU A 32 -3.00 -1.45 -3.54
N LEU A 33 -1.92 -0.73 -3.26
CA LEU A 33 -0.60 -1.32 -3.09
C LEU A 33 -0.31 -1.46 -1.61
N ILE A 34 0.10 -2.65 -1.17
CA ILE A 34 0.39 -2.92 0.24
C ILE A 34 1.84 -3.34 0.41
N ASN A 35 2.53 -2.77 1.39
CA ASN A 35 3.88 -3.17 1.76
C ASN A 35 4.13 -2.94 3.26
N GLU A 36 5.07 -3.68 3.82
CA GLU A 36 5.55 -3.52 5.19
C GLU A 36 6.79 -2.62 5.21
N ILE A 37 6.67 -1.46 5.85
CA ILE A 37 7.75 -0.47 5.95
C ILE A 37 7.95 -0.14 7.42
N ASN A 38 9.16 -0.37 7.94
CA ASN A 38 9.52 -0.17 9.35
C ASN A 38 8.63 -0.96 10.34
N GLY A 39 8.35 -2.24 10.06
CA GLY A 39 7.57 -3.12 10.95
C GLY A 39 6.06 -2.85 10.91
N LYS A 40 5.59 -2.23 9.83
CA LYS A 40 4.31 -1.53 9.79
C LYS A 40 3.73 -1.61 8.38
N PHE A 41 2.55 -2.20 8.23
CA PHE A 41 1.87 -2.28 6.92
C PHE A 41 1.22 -0.96 6.51
N TRP A 42 1.50 -0.54 5.27
CA TRP A 42 0.95 0.64 4.64
C TRP A 42 0.22 0.27 3.36
N THR A 43 -0.87 0.99 3.10
CA THR A 43 -1.65 0.87 1.87
C THR A 43 -1.57 2.19 1.13
N LEU A 44 -1.01 2.16 -0.08
CA LEU A 44 -1.05 3.25 -1.04
C LEU A 44 -2.28 3.05 -1.92
N VAL A 45 -3.06 4.10 -2.05
CA VAL A 45 -4.22 4.13 -2.94
C VAL A 45 -3.80 4.94 -4.16
N VAL A 46 -3.66 4.27 -5.30
CA VAL A 46 -3.14 4.86 -6.55
C VAL A 46 -4.24 4.84 -7.59
N ASN A 47 -4.37 5.93 -8.34
CA ASN A 47 -5.25 5.96 -9.49
C ASN A 47 -4.59 5.19 -10.66
N LYS A 48 -5.24 4.13 -11.13
CA LYS A 48 -4.68 3.26 -12.19
C LYS A 48 -4.51 3.96 -13.54
N GLN A 49 -5.34 4.95 -13.85
CA GLN A 49 -5.32 5.62 -15.15
C GLN A 49 -4.24 6.68 -15.27
N THR A 50 -3.88 7.29 -14.14
CA THR A 50 -2.99 8.44 -14.10
C THR A 50 -1.71 8.18 -13.31
N ASP A 51 -1.56 6.98 -12.75
CA ASP A 51 -0.48 6.58 -11.84
C ASP A 51 -0.26 7.55 -10.66
N ASN A 52 -1.28 8.34 -10.33
CA ASN A 52 -1.21 9.33 -9.28
C ASN A 52 -1.55 8.70 -7.93
N LEU A 53 -0.69 8.94 -6.94
CA LEU A 53 -0.97 8.60 -5.55
C LEU A 53 -2.12 9.47 -5.03
N ILE A 54 -3.24 8.85 -4.67
CA ILE A 54 -4.42 9.51 -4.11
C ILE A 54 -4.22 9.71 -2.60
N THR A 55 -3.85 8.65 -1.89
CA THR A 55 -3.66 8.70 -0.43
C THR A 55 -2.80 7.56 0.08
N VAL A 56 -2.25 7.72 1.28
CA VAL A 56 -1.52 6.70 2.02
C VAL A 56 -2.12 6.54 3.40
N ARG A 57 -2.37 5.30 3.80
CA ARG A 57 -2.92 4.97 5.11
C ARG A 57 -2.28 3.73 5.71
N ARG A 58 -2.53 3.50 6.99
CA ARG A 58 -2.25 2.21 7.65
C ARG A 58 -3.13 1.14 7.03
N SER A 59 -2.55 -0.03 6.75
CA SER A 59 -3.32 -1.15 6.23
C SER A 59 -4.30 -1.68 7.26
N HIS A 60 -5.47 -2.09 6.76
CA HIS A 60 -6.50 -2.77 7.55
C HIS A 60 -6.12 -4.23 7.75
N LYS A 61 -6.67 -4.87 8.80
CA LYS A 61 -6.36 -6.27 9.11
C LYS A 61 -6.58 -7.21 7.90
N LYS A 62 -7.69 -7.04 7.19
CA LYS A 62 -8.01 -7.81 5.99
C LYS A 62 -6.97 -7.65 4.88
N GLU A 63 -6.53 -6.41 4.62
CA GLU A 63 -5.50 -6.10 3.62
C GLU A 63 -4.15 -6.79 3.96
N ILE A 64 -3.82 -6.90 5.26
CA ILE A 64 -2.63 -7.61 5.73
C ILE A 64 -2.78 -9.14 5.56
N GLU A 65 -3.96 -9.69 5.84
CA GLU A 65 -4.26 -11.11 5.64
C GLU A 65 -4.19 -11.49 4.15
N ASP A 66 -4.70 -10.64 3.25
CA ASP A 66 -4.56 -10.79 1.80
C ASP A 66 -3.08 -10.67 1.36
N TYR A 67 -2.31 -9.75 1.97
CA TYR A 67 -0.86 -9.62 1.73
C TYR A 67 -0.08 -10.90 2.04
N ASP A 68 -0.35 -11.50 3.20
CA ASP A 68 0.32 -12.73 3.64
C ASP A 68 -0.06 -13.94 2.77
N CYS A 69 -1.34 -14.02 2.37
CA CYS A 69 -1.86 -15.06 1.48
C CYS A 69 -1.28 -14.97 0.05
N GLY A 70 -1.15 -13.75 -0.49
CA GLY A 70 -0.66 -13.50 -1.85
C GLY A 70 0.85 -13.66 -2.04
N ARG A 71 1.63 -13.85 -0.96
CA ARG A 71 3.09 -14.02 -1.01
C ARG A 71 3.54 -15.49 -1.10
N HIS A 72 2.61 -16.45 -1.15
CA HIS A 72 2.89 -17.89 -1.19
C HIS A 72 2.95 -18.45 -2.62
#